data_AF-A0A821XT43-F1
#
_entry.id   AF-A0A821XT43-F1
#
_cell.length_a   1.000
_cell.length_b   1.000
_cell.length_c   1.000
_cell.angle_alpha   90.00
_cell.angle_beta   90.00
_cell.angle_gamma   90.00
#
_symmetry.space_group_name_H-M   'P 1'
#
loop_
_entity.id
_entity.type
_entity.pdbx_description
1 polymer ?
#
loop_
_entity_poly.entity_id
_entity_poly.type
_entity_poly.pdbx_seq_one_letter_code
_entity_poly.pdbx_strand_id
1 'polypeptide(L)'
;MLSLATFAIGLWVITSPKTLAYVLERAGPLKDLFPEEVLTVQLGVGIAMLSIFFVFISVMGLYGSINCSTFLLFMYAALVLLLMLLECAVFFYFTSNAEKKGVQASDGALGHTLRLALRCCDNVSDSMPWSCCGTKNCSREISFSKNCKDAMSDWLHHYGTIVYGSLIASHVILSSCSLLRRANSASRAHT
;
A
#
# COMPACT_ATOMS: atom_id res chain seq x y z
N MET A 1 10.65 -3.32 12.83
CA MET A 1 9.51 -3.71 13.71
C MET A 1 8.20 -3.76 12.93
N LEU A 2 7.89 -2.76 12.09
CA LEU A 2 6.67 -2.77 11.26
C LEU A 2 6.54 -4.01 10.37
N SER A 3 7.61 -4.43 9.69
CA SER A 3 7.62 -5.62 8.81
C SER A 3 7.45 -6.96 9.53
N LEU A 4 7.91 -7.07 10.78
CA LEU A 4 7.71 -8.26 11.61
C LEU A 4 6.26 -8.36 12.10
N ALA A 5 5.66 -7.22 12.44
CA ALA A 5 4.24 -7.15 12.80
C ALA A 5 3.35 -7.51 11.61
N THR A 6 3.64 -6.99 10.41
CA THR A 6 2.87 -7.35 9.20
C THR A 6 3.06 -8.82 8.81
N PHE A 7 4.26 -9.39 9.00
CA PHE A 7 4.49 -10.82 8.82
C PHE A 7 3.66 -11.67 9.79
N ALA A 8 3.64 -11.31 11.08
CA ALA A 8 2.84 -12.00 12.09
C ALA A 8 1.34 -11.93 11.77
N ILE A 9 0.86 -10.79 11.29
CA ILE A 9 -0.51 -10.62 10.81
C ILE A 9 -0.79 -11.51 9.59
N GLY A 10 0.14 -11.59 8.63
CA GLY A 10 0.03 -12.48 7.47
C GLY A 10 -0.04 -13.96 7.86
N LEU A 11 0.82 -14.40 8.79
CA LEU A 11 0.78 -15.76 9.33
C LEU A 11 -0.51 -16.05 10.11
N TRP A 12 -1.01 -15.07 10.87
CA TRP A 12 -2.27 -15.22 11.59
C TRP A 12 -3.46 -15.40 10.62
N VAL A 13 -3.47 -14.64 9.53
CA VAL A 13 -4.47 -14.77 8.44
C VAL A 13 -4.41 -16.16 7.79
N ILE A 14 -3.22 -16.71 7.56
CA ILE A 14 -3.03 -18.05 6.98
C ILE A 14 -3.48 -19.16 7.93
N THR A 15 -3.08 -19.07 9.20
CA THR A 15 -3.26 -20.15 10.18
C THR A 15 -4.66 -20.19 10.79
N SER A 16 -5.35 -19.04 10.86
CA SER A 16 -6.65 -18.92 11.54
C SER A 16 -7.69 -18.19 10.67
N PRO A 17 -8.13 -18.77 9.54
CA PRO A 17 -9.14 -18.16 8.68
C PRO A 17 -10.49 -17.98 9.39
N LYS A 18 -10.80 -18.84 10.37
CA LYS A 18 -12.04 -18.75 11.17
C LYS A 18 -12.09 -17.54 12.10
N THR A 19 -10.94 -17.14 12.69
CA THR A 19 -10.88 -15.92 13.50
C THR A 19 -10.97 -14.67 12.64
N LEU A 20 -10.43 -14.71 11.41
CA LEU A 20 -10.60 -13.63 10.44
C LEU A 20 -12.08 -13.45 10.07
N ALA A 21 -12.80 -14.55 9.76
CA ALA A 21 -14.23 -14.50 9.48
C ALA A 21 -15.03 -13.89 10.64
N TYR A 22 -14.73 -14.27 11.89
CA TYR A 22 -15.36 -13.69 13.10
C TYR A 22 -15.05 -12.19 13.27
N VAL A 23 -13.81 -11.77 12.99
CA VAL A 23 -13.41 -10.35 13.06
C VAL A 23 -14.09 -9.54 11.95
N LEU A 24 -14.19 -10.06 10.73
CA LEU A 24 -14.92 -9.40 9.64
C LEU A 24 -16.42 -9.30 9.93
N GLU A 25 -17.01 -10.35 10.52
CA GLU A 25 -18.42 -10.35 10.92
C GLU A 25 -18.69 -9.30 12.00
N ARG A 26 -17.77 -9.13 12.94
CA ARG A 26 -17.82 -8.10 13.98
C ARG A 26 -17.52 -6.68 13.47
N ALA A 27 -16.76 -6.55 12.39
CA ALA A 27 -16.43 -5.29 11.74
C ALA A 27 -17.55 -4.74 10.83
N GLY A 28 -18.67 -5.47 10.68
CA GLY A 28 -19.85 -4.99 9.98
C GLY A 28 -19.76 -5.16 8.46
N PRO A 29 -20.02 -4.11 7.64
CA PRO A 29 -20.17 -4.24 6.19
C PRO A 29 -18.87 -4.63 5.45
N LEU A 30 -17.72 -4.69 6.14
CA LEU A 30 -16.45 -5.17 5.59
C LEU A 30 -16.50 -6.63 5.09
N LYS A 31 -17.47 -7.44 5.52
CA LYS A 31 -17.67 -8.80 4.98
C LYS A 31 -17.90 -8.79 3.47
N ASP A 32 -18.60 -7.78 2.94
CA ASP A 32 -18.89 -7.66 1.51
C ASP A 32 -17.68 -7.10 0.72
N LEU A 33 -16.69 -6.55 1.43
CA LEU A 33 -15.46 -6.01 0.86
C LEU A 33 -14.47 -7.11 0.45
N PHE A 34 -14.59 -8.28 1.06
CA PHE A 34 -13.69 -9.41 0.80
C PHE A 34 -14.55 -10.63 0.47
N PRO A 35 -14.90 -10.86 -0.82
CA PRO A 35 -15.54 -12.11 -1.21
C PRO A 35 -14.66 -13.30 -0.77
N GLU A 36 -15.28 -14.40 -0.36
CA GLU A 36 -14.58 -15.56 0.23
C GLU A 36 -13.42 -16.08 -0.64
N GLU A 37 -13.47 -15.82 -1.95
CA GLU A 37 -12.47 -16.21 -2.95
C GLU A 37 -11.18 -15.35 -2.89
N VAL A 38 -11.29 -14.06 -2.53
CA VAL A 38 -10.15 -13.13 -2.37
C VAL A 38 -9.68 -13.10 -0.91
N LEU A 39 -10.56 -13.44 0.03
CA LEU A 39 -10.24 -13.73 1.43
C LEU A 39 -9.58 -15.11 1.60
N THR A 40 -8.91 -15.62 0.56
CA THR A 40 -8.19 -16.89 0.61
C THR A 40 -6.77 -16.69 1.12
N VAL A 41 -6.18 -17.81 1.52
CA VAL A 41 -4.76 -18.00 1.88
C VAL A 41 -3.80 -17.20 0.99
N GLN A 42 -4.15 -16.93 -0.28
CA GLN A 42 -3.37 -16.11 -1.20
C GLN A 42 -3.10 -14.67 -0.72
N LEU A 43 -4.08 -14.00 -0.11
CA LEU A 43 -3.87 -12.64 0.43
C LEU A 43 -2.89 -12.68 1.61
N GLY A 44 -3.08 -13.64 2.52
CA GLY A 44 -2.19 -13.87 3.66
C GLY A 44 -0.76 -14.23 3.22
N VAL A 45 -0.62 -15.10 2.22
CA VAL A 45 0.67 -15.46 1.61
C VAL A 45 1.31 -14.25 0.92
N GLY A 46 0.52 -13.44 0.21
CA GLY A 46 1.02 -12.21 -0.42
C GLY A 46 1.59 -11.24 0.61
N ILE A 47 0.85 -10.96 1.69
CA ILE A 47 1.31 -10.09 2.78
C ILE A 47 2.55 -10.68 3.46
N ALA A 48 2.56 -11.99 3.72
CA ALA A 48 3.70 -12.68 4.33
C ALA A 48 4.95 -12.58 3.45
N MET A 49 4.85 -12.89 2.16
CA MET A 49 5.97 -12.83 1.22
C MET A 49 6.53 -11.41 1.07
N LEU A 50 5.63 -10.42 0.94
CA LEU A 50 6.01 -9.00 0.87
C LEU A 50 6.73 -8.56 2.15
N SER A 51 6.23 -8.96 3.31
CA SER A 51 6.86 -8.63 4.59
C SER A 51 8.23 -9.28 4.79
N ILE A 52 8.41 -10.54 4.38
CA ILE A 52 9.71 -11.23 4.38
C ILE A 52 10.70 -10.48 3.48
N PHE A 53 10.27 -10.08 2.29
CA PHE A 53 11.09 -9.32 1.36
C PHE A 53 11.59 -8.00 1.99
N PHE A 54 10.71 -7.27 2.68
CA PHE A 54 11.12 -6.06 3.41
C PHE A 54 12.05 -6.34 4.59
N VAL A 55 11.86 -7.46 5.31
CA VAL A 55 12.80 -7.90 6.36
C VAL A 55 14.17 -8.17 5.75
N PHE A 56 14.24 -8.86 4.61
CA PHE A 56 15.49 -9.16 3.92
C PHE A 56 16.24 -7.89 3.52
N ILE A 57 15.54 -6.92 2.90
CA ILE A 57 16.13 -5.63 2.54
C ILE A 57 16.62 -4.87 3.79
N SER A 58 15.86 -4.90 4.87
CA SER A 58 16.22 -4.24 6.14
C SER A 58 17.47 -4.86 6.77
N VAL A 59 17.56 -6.20 6.81
CA VAL A 59 18.73 -6.93 7.32
C VAL A 59 19.94 -6.69 6.44
N MET A 60 19.77 -6.70 5.12
CA MET A 60 20.86 -6.42 4.16
C MET A 60 21.42 -5.01 4.34
N GLY A 61 20.55 -4.00 4.51
CA GLY A 61 20.96 -2.63 4.81
C GLY A 61 21.68 -2.49 6.15
N LEU A 62 21.15 -3.12 7.21
CA LEU A 62 21.75 -3.10 8.55
C LEU A 62 23.10 -3.81 8.58
N TYR A 63 23.19 -5.02 8.03
CA TYR A 63 24.42 -5.80 7.98
C TYR A 63 25.48 -5.14 7.08
N GLY A 64 25.07 -4.58 5.95
CA GLY A 64 25.95 -3.78 5.08
C GLY A 64 26.50 -2.54 5.79
N SER A 65 25.67 -1.89 6.60
CA SER A 65 26.06 -0.74 7.43
C SER A 65 27.03 -1.12 8.55
N ILE A 66 26.79 -2.22 9.27
CA ILE A 66 27.66 -2.67 10.37
C ILE A 66 29.04 -3.07 9.84
N ASN A 67 29.08 -3.88 8.78
CA ASN A 67 30.33 -4.41 8.24
C ASN A 67 31.00 -3.46 7.23
N CYS A 68 30.44 -2.27 7.01
CA CYS A 68 30.89 -1.32 5.98
C CYS A 68 31.09 -1.99 4.61
N SER A 69 30.27 -2.99 4.27
CA SER A 69 30.44 -3.79 3.05
C SER A 69 29.88 -3.07 1.84
N THR A 70 30.77 -2.64 0.95
CA THR A 70 30.46 -1.85 -0.24
C THR A 70 29.52 -2.55 -1.21
N PHE A 71 29.70 -3.87 -1.39
CA PHE A 71 28.86 -4.68 -2.27
C PHE A 71 27.42 -4.77 -1.74
N LEU A 72 27.27 -4.99 -0.43
CA LEU A 72 25.96 -5.14 0.18
C LEU A 72 25.18 -3.82 0.20
N LEU A 73 25.87 -2.71 0.48
CA LEU A 73 25.29 -1.37 0.42
C LEU A 73 24.86 -0.98 -1.00
N PHE A 74 25.60 -1.41 -2.03
CA PHE A 74 25.22 -1.21 -3.43
C PHE A 74 23.95 -2.00 -3.79
N MET A 75 23.90 -3.29 -3.44
CA MET A 75 22.71 -4.13 -3.66
C MET A 75 21.49 -3.59 -2.92
N TYR A 76 21.68 -3.08 -1.70
CA TYR A 76 20.63 -2.39 -0.94
C TYR A 76 20.10 -1.16 -1.67
N ALA A 77 20.98 -0.25 -2.11
CA ALA A 77 20.57 0.94 -2.84
C ALA A 77 19.84 0.60 -4.15
N ALA A 78 20.31 -0.41 -4.89
CA ALA A 78 19.67 -0.87 -6.12
C ALA A 78 18.25 -1.42 -5.86
N LEU A 79 18.06 -2.26 -4.83
CA LEU A 79 16.74 -2.79 -4.48
C LEU A 79 15.78 -1.68 -4.01
N VAL A 80 16.28 -0.72 -3.24
CA VAL A 80 15.49 0.43 -2.78
C VAL A 80 15.05 1.30 -3.96
N LEU A 81 15.90 1.47 -4.98
CA LEU A 81 15.55 2.19 -6.20
C LEU A 81 14.55 1.42 -7.07
N LEU A 82 14.71 0.09 -7.21
CA LEU A 82 13.75 -0.75 -7.93
C LEU A 82 12.38 -0.74 -7.26
N LEU A 83 12.33 -0.78 -5.92
CA LEU A 83 11.10 -0.64 -5.15
C LEU A 83 10.42 0.71 -5.41
N MET A 84 11.19 1.79 -5.41
CA MET A 84 10.67 3.11 -5.74
C MET A 84 10.06 3.16 -7.15
N LEU A 85 10.74 2.58 -8.15
CA LEU A 85 10.21 2.51 -9.52
C LEU A 85 8.93 1.67 -9.59
N LEU A 86 8.88 0.56 -8.87
CA LEU A 86 7.69 -0.30 -8.79
C LEU A 86 6.51 0.46 -8.14
N GLU A 87 6.75 1.15 -7.02
CA GLU A 87 5.72 1.93 -6.33
C GLU A 87 5.18 3.04 -7.22
N CYS A 88 6.06 3.77 -7.92
CA CYS A 88 5.66 4.76 -8.91
C CYS A 88 4.81 4.15 -10.05
N ALA A 89 5.21 2.99 -10.57
CA ALA A 89 4.49 2.32 -11.66
C ALA A 89 3.11 1.80 -11.22
N VAL A 90 3.04 1.16 -10.05
CA VAL A 90 1.79 0.66 -9.46
C VAL A 90 0.84 1.82 -9.19
N PHE A 91 1.34 2.90 -8.59
CA PHE A 91 0.51 4.06 -8.29
C PHE A 91 0.01 4.73 -9.57
N PHE A 92 0.86 4.93 -10.58
CA PHE A 92 0.44 5.48 -11.87
C PHE A 92 -0.60 4.61 -12.57
N TYR A 93 -0.46 3.29 -12.47
CA TYR A 93 -1.46 2.36 -12.98
C TYR A 93 -2.80 2.53 -12.27
N PHE A 94 -2.80 2.62 -10.94
CA PHE A 94 -4.03 2.81 -10.17
C PHE A 94 -4.70 4.15 -10.44
N THR A 95 -3.94 5.26 -10.44
CA THR A 95 -4.51 6.58 -10.70
C THR A 95 -5.03 6.69 -12.12
N SER A 96 -4.29 6.24 -13.14
CA SER A 96 -4.74 6.29 -14.52
C SER A 96 -5.98 5.41 -14.76
N ASN A 97 -6.05 4.24 -14.13
CA ASN A 97 -7.20 3.37 -14.25
C ASN A 97 -8.43 3.96 -13.53
N ALA A 98 -8.25 4.55 -12.35
CA ALA A 98 -9.32 5.24 -11.63
C ALA A 98 -9.84 6.47 -12.38
N GLU A 99 -8.96 7.29 -12.97
CA GLU A 99 -9.36 8.49 -13.73
C GLU A 99 -10.06 8.16 -15.04
N LYS A 100 -9.62 7.10 -15.76
CA LYS A 100 -10.17 6.74 -17.08
C LYS A 100 -11.46 5.94 -16.98
N LYS A 101 -11.58 5.03 -16.01
CA LYS A 101 -12.73 4.13 -15.89
C LYS A 101 -13.78 4.61 -14.89
N GLY A 102 -13.44 5.56 -14.01
CA GLY A 102 -14.24 5.87 -12.83
C GLY A 102 -14.26 4.69 -11.86
N VAL A 103 -14.97 4.82 -10.74
CA VAL A 103 -15.14 3.70 -9.80
C VAL A 103 -16.47 3.03 -10.10
N GLN A 104 -16.48 2.07 -11.01
CA GLN A 104 -17.71 1.40 -11.45
C GLN A 104 -18.22 0.42 -10.38
N ALA A 105 -19.52 0.17 -10.36
CA ALA A 105 -20.15 -0.77 -9.42
C ALA A 105 -19.59 -2.21 -9.53
N SER A 106 -18.94 -2.55 -10.66
CA SER A 106 -18.33 -3.86 -10.91
C SER A 106 -16.88 -4.00 -10.41
N ASP A 107 -16.25 -2.95 -9.85
CA ASP A 107 -14.82 -2.97 -9.48
C ASP A 107 -14.50 -3.79 -8.21
N GLY A 108 -15.46 -4.57 -7.71
CA GLY A 108 -15.30 -5.48 -6.57
C GLY A 108 -14.80 -4.78 -5.30
N ALA A 109 -13.99 -5.50 -4.51
CA ALA A 109 -13.40 -5.05 -3.25
C ALA A 109 -12.70 -3.67 -3.34
N LEU A 110 -12.01 -3.43 -4.46
CA LEU A 110 -11.18 -2.25 -4.65
C LEU A 110 -12.03 -1.00 -4.91
N GLY A 111 -13.14 -1.13 -5.63
CA GLY A 111 -14.06 -0.01 -5.82
C GLY A 111 -14.74 0.40 -4.50
N HIS A 112 -15.07 -0.57 -3.65
CA HIS A 112 -15.66 -0.30 -2.33
C HIS A 112 -14.66 0.34 -1.36
N THR A 113 -13.40 -0.12 -1.30
CA THR A 113 -12.36 0.51 -0.45
C THR A 113 -12.10 1.94 -0.89
N LEU A 114 -12.03 2.18 -2.21
CA LEU A 114 -11.76 3.49 -2.78
C LEU A 114 -12.86 4.51 -2.43
N ARG A 115 -14.13 4.10 -2.55
CA ARG A 115 -15.28 4.92 -2.15
C ARG A 115 -15.27 5.28 -0.67
N LEU A 116 -14.89 4.34 0.20
CA LEU A 116 -14.77 4.57 1.64
C LEU A 116 -13.59 5.47 1.98
N ALA A 117 -12.44 5.25 1.35
CA ALA A 117 -11.22 6.01 1.59
C ALA A 117 -11.34 7.47 1.13
N LEU A 118 -11.93 7.70 -0.04
CA LEU A 118 -12.12 9.02 -0.63
C LEU A 118 -13.46 9.66 -0.26
N ARG A 119 -14.35 8.93 0.44
CA ARG A 119 -15.71 9.35 0.77
C ARG A 119 -16.46 9.89 -0.45
N CYS A 120 -16.60 9.05 -1.47
CA CYS A 120 -17.16 9.42 -2.77
C CYS A 120 -18.17 8.39 -3.30
N CYS A 121 -19.04 8.81 -4.22
CA CYS A 121 -19.98 7.92 -4.92
C CYS A 121 -20.25 8.41 -6.35
N ASP A 122 -20.15 7.52 -7.34
CA ASP A 122 -20.50 7.81 -8.74
C ASP A 122 -21.92 7.29 -9.02
N ASN A 123 -22.79 8.17 -9.53
CA ASN A 123 -24.21 7.93 -9.88
C ASN A 123 -25.11 7.51 -8.70
N VAL A 124 -25.72 8.51 -8.07
CA VAL A 124 -26.65 8.35 -6.94
C VAL A 124 -27.99 7.79 -7.43
N SER A 125 -28.09 6.46 -7.52
CA SER A 125 -29.29 5.71 -7.86
C SER A 125 -29.88 5.00 -6.64
N ASP A 126 -31.14 4.55 -6.71
CA ASP A 126 -31.79 3.86 -5.58
C ASP A 126 -31.15 2.51 -5.21
N SER A 127 -30.37 1.91 -6.11
CA SER A 127 -29.60 0.67 -5.89
C SER A 127 -28.09 0.91 -5.78
N MET A 128 -27.68 1.84 -4.91
CA MET A 128 -26.26 2.14 -4.70
C MET A 128 -25.59 1.18 -3.70
N PRO A 129 -24.28 0.91 -3.84
CA PRO A 129 -23.57 0.04 -2.91
C PRO A 129 -23.40 0.70 -1.54
N TRP A 130 -23.43 -0.09 -0.46
CA TRP A 130 -23.25 0.36 0.92
C TRP A 130 -21.94 1.17 1.13
N SER A 131 -20.90 0.93 0.32
CA SER A 131 -19.65 1.68 0.36
C SER A 131 -19.80 3.17 0.05
N CYS A 132 -20.91 3.58 -0.58
CA CYS A 132 -21.25 4.99 -0.83
C CYS A 132 -21.80 5.72 0.41
N CYS A 133 -22.21 4.99 1.45
CA CYS A 133 -22.70 5.57 2.70
C CYS A 133 -21.88 5.14 3.92
N GLY A 134 -21.00 4.14 3.77
CA GLY A 134 -20.29 3.52 4.90
C GLY A 134 -21.19 2.68 5.82
N THR A 135 -22.47 2.51 5.47
CA THR A 135 -23.46 1.79 6.27
C THR A 135 -24.35 0.93 5.36
N LYS A 136 -24.94 -0.14 5.93
CA LYS A 136 -25.82 -1.05 5.19
C LYS A 136 -27.14 -0.41 4.75
N ASN A 137 -27.61 0.58 5.50
CA ASN A 137 -28.84 1.32 5.18
C ASN A 137 -28.47 2.56 4.36
N CYS A 138 -28.01 2.32 3.14
CA CYS A 138 -27.59 3.38 2.25
C CYS A 138 -28.82 3.92 1.49
N SER A 139 -29.05 5.22 1.60
CA SER A 139 -30.11 5.95 0.90
C SER A 139 -29.51 7.21 0.27
N ARG A 140 -30.20 7.77 -0.73
CA ARG A 140 -29.80 8.99 -1.45
C ARG A 140 -29.51 10.18 -0.53
N GLU A 141 -30.17 10.26 0.63
CA GLU A 141 -29.93 11.32 1.63
C GLU A 141 -28.65 11.14 2.45
N ILE A 142 -28.13 9.91 2.55
CA ILE A 142 -26.99 9.53 3.41
C ILE A 142 -25.73 9.26 2.56
N SER A 143 -25.86 9.27 1.24
CA SER A 143 -24.76 8.99 0.32
C SER A 143 -23.73 10.12 0.24
N PHE A 144 -22.47 9.76 0.01
CA PHE A 144 -21.43 10.74 -0.30
C PHE A 144 -21.79 11.53 -1.56
N SER A 145 -21.80 12.86 -1.44
CA SER A 145 -22.22 13.76 -2.52
C SER A 145 -21.14 14.04 -3.57
N LYS A 146 -19.88 13.72 -3.26
CA LYS A 146 -18.76 13.95 -4.17
C LYS A 146 -18.64 12.81 -5.19
N ASN A 147 -18.51 13.16 -6.46
CA ASN A 147 -18.09 12.21 -7.49
C ASN A 147 -16.70 11.67 -7.16
N CYS A 148 -16.48 10.38 -7.39
CA CYS A 148 -15.20 9.76 -7.11
C CYS A 148 -14.08 10.27 -8.02
N LYS A 149 -14.40 10.66 -9.26
CA LYS A 149 -13.44 11.29 -10.15
C LYS A 149 -12.90 12.61 -9.59
N ASP A 150 -13.81 13.47 -9.12
CA ASP A 150 -13.45 14.78 -8.57
C ASP A 150 -12.73 14.63 -7.23
N ALA A 151 -13.21 13.72 -6.36
CA ALA A 151 -12.57 13.43 -5.07
C ALA A 151 -11.15 12.86 -5.23
N MET A 152 -10.93 12.01 -6.23
CA MET A 152 -9.61 11.47 -6.55
C MET A 152 -8.68 12.58 -7.07
N SER A 153 -9.15 13.42 -7.98
CA SER A 153 -8.35 14.53 -8.52
C SER A 153 -7.97 15.53 -7.43
N ASP A 154 -8.92 15.89 -6.56
CA ASP A 154 -8.71 16.78 -5.41
C ASP A 154 -7.71 16.18 -4.42
N TRP A 155 -7.83 14.88 -4.12
CA TRP A 155 -6.88 14.17 -3.27
C TRP A 155 -5.48 14.12 -3.88
N LEU A 156 -5.37 13.83 -5.17
CA LEU A 156 -4.09 13.76 -5.87
C LEU A 156 -3.41 15.13 -5.93
N HIS A 157 -4.17 16.19 -6.17
CA HIS A 157 -3.66 17.56 -6.20
C HIS A 157 -3.15 17.99 -4.81
N HIS A 158 -3.86 17.62 -3.75
CA HIS A 158 -3.53 18.07 -2.39
C HIS A 158 -2.44 17.21 -1.73
N TYR A 159 -2.54 15.89 -1.84
CA TYR A 159 -1.67 14.95 -1.14
C TYR A 159 -0.63 14.29 -2.03
N GLY A 160 -0.80 14.30 -3.36
CA GLY A 160 0.12 13.68 -4.30
C GLY A 160 1.54 14.20 -4.09
N THR A 161 1.76 15.52 -4.15
CA THR A 161 3.10 16.09 -3.99
C THR A 161 3.75 15.76 -2.64
N ILE A 162 2.97 15.72 -1.55
CA ILE A 162 3.49 15.39 -0.22
C ILE A 162 3.88 13.90 -0.16
N VAL A 163 3.01 13.02 -0.63
CA VAL A 163 3.26 11.58 -0.67
C VAL A 163 4.47 11.28 -1.57
N TYR A 164 4.48 11.81 -2.80
CA TYR A 164 5.61 11.66 -3.73
C TYR A 164 6.91 12.24 -3.17
N GLY A 165 6.84 13.45 -2.62
CA GLY A 165 8.00 14.12 -2.04
C GLY A 165 8.59 13.33 -0.89
N SER A 166 7.75 12.82 0.01
CA SER A 166 8.19 12.01 1.15
C SER A 166 8.79 10.67 0.73
N LEU A 167 8.22 10.00 -0.27
CA LEU A 167 8.73 8.76 -0.85
C LEU A 167 10.11 8.99 -1.48
N ILE A 168 10.22 9.94 -2.41
CA ILE A 168 11.48 10.29 -3.07
C ILE A 168 12.53 10.68 -2.03
N ALA A 169 12.20 11.54 -1.07
CA ALA A 169 13.13 11.98 -0.04
C ALA A 169 13.62 10.79 0.80
N SER A 170 12.73 9.88 1.20
CA SER A 170 13.09 8.69 1.97
C SER A 170 14.08 7.81 1.20
N HIS A 171 13.81 7.55 -0.09
CA HIS A 171 14.68 6.74 -0.94
C HIS A 171 16.02 7.41 -1.23
N VAL A 172 16.04 8.73 -1.45
CA VAL A 172 17.26 9.50 -1.68
C VAL A 172 18.13 9.52 -0.43
N ILE A 173 17.57 9.79 0.75
CA ILE A 173 18.32 9.78 2.02
C ILE A 173 18.95 8.39 2.24
N LEU A 174 18.16 7.32 2.10
CA LEU A 174 18.65 5.95 2.29
C LEU A 174 19.77 5.58 1.29
N SER A 175 19.62 5.99 0.03
CA SER A 175 20.61 5.74 -1.02
C SER A 175 21.88 6.57 -0.82
N SER A 176 21.75 7.87 -0.54
CA SER A 176 22.87 8.77 -0.32
C SER A 176 23.68 8.40 0.92
N CYS A 177 23.04 8.02 2.03
CA CYS A 177 23.74 7.55 3.23
C CYS A 177 24.60 6.30 2.97
N SER A 178 24.14 5.40 2.08
CA SER A 178 24.90 4.21 1.69
C SER A 178 26.12 4.54 0.82
N LEU A 179 26.01 5.53 -0.07
CA LEU A 179 27.07 5.94 -1.00
C LEU A 179 28.13 6.85 -0.34
N LEU A 180 27.72 7.78 0.53
CA LEU A 180 28.64 8.66 1.26
C LEU A 180 29.59 7.86 2.16
N ARG A 181 29.11 6.76 2.76
CA ARG A 181 29.93 5.90 3.59
C ARG A 181 31.00 5.14 2.79
N ARG A 182 30.70 4.78 1.53
CA ARG A 182 31.67 4.21 0.59
C ARG A 182 32.76 5.22 0.24
N ALA A 183 32.37 6.47 -0.09
CA ALA A 183 33.33 7.52 -0.45
C ALA A 183 34.31 7.82 0.69
N ASN A 184 33.81 7.94 1.93
CA ASN A 184 34.65 8.19 3.10
C ASN A 184 35.55 6.99 3.47
N SER A 185 35.10 5.75 3.26
CA SER A 185 35.91 4.56 3.54
C SER A 185 37.02 4.37 2.51
N ALA A 186 36.74 4.63 1.23
CA ALA A 186 37.75 4.60 0.16
C ALA A 186 38.79 5.72 0.32
N SER A 187 38.36 6.91 0.76
CA SER A 187 39.27 8.04 1.01
C SER A 187 40.25 7.77 2.16
N ARG A 188 39.82 7.07 3.23
CA ARG A 188 40.71 6.68 4.35
C ARG A 188 41.68 5.55 4.01
N ALA A 189 41.38 4.72 3.02
CA ALA A 189 42.28 3.64 2.58
C ALA A 189 43.43 4.16 1.69
N HIS A 190 43.34 5.40 1.20
CA HIS A 190 44.33 6.05 0.34
C HIS A 190 45.20 7.10 1.06
N THR A 191 45.04 7.26 2.37
CA THR A 191 45.92 8.03 3.27
C THR A 191 46.64 7.09 4.21
#